data_AF-A0A421JI74-F1
#
_entry.id   AF-A0A421JI74-F1
#
_cell.length_a   1.000
_cell.length_b   1.000
_cell.length_c   1.000
_cell.angle_alpha   90.00
_cell.angle_beta   90.00
_cell.angle_gamma   90.00
#
_symmetry.space_group_name_H-M   'P 1'
#
loop_
_entity.id
_entity.type
_entity.pdbx_description
1 polymer ?
#
loop_
_entity_poly.entity_id
_entity_poly.type
_entity_poly.pdbx_seq_one_letter_code
_entity_poly.pdbx_strand_id
1 'polypeptide(L)'
;MLLDVAGLVPNAHLGRGLGNKFLGDLTEADCLIHIVDASGTTDSEGKATRGYDPLQDIEWLEDEIFRWILGNLMERWGSVVRRHVATKSSTLETLRQQLGGYSANKQLIGRALDLMPNLPPLQDWDNETIEKVVKSFMAVKFPTVLSLNKMDHPDADKNVSKIILKYPTSKAVLTSSITEVFLRKLAAQNYIKYDSGTEFIDTIDDLGPEAGLRELDDKLRNRIENIRDLVLYRFGSTGVVQLLQAAADLLDLIPVFPLERDIIDLKFERTIILRPGALLGERDKSKGKLNDWMVAIMKHTHGNFLSCLSHAIYGDELGKIAVMLANEKYDSSNGPIVNIYSGRDLTKLARELHRG
;
A
#
# COMPACT_ATOMS: atom_id res chain seq x y z
N MET A 1 5.07 -3.28 3.49
CA MET A 1 5.71 -4.57 3.88
C MET A 1 4.79 -5.67 3.40
N LEU A 2 5.32 -6.74 2.80
CA LEU A 2 4.52 -7.91 2.44
C LEU A 2 4.77 -9.00 3.49
N LEU A 3 3.70 -9.59 4.00
CA LEU A 3 3.76 -10.72 4.91
C LEU A 3 3.38 -11.98 4.12
N ASP A 4 4.26 -12.98 4.12
CA ASP A 4 3.93 -14.30 3.59
C ASP A 4 3.19 -15.09 4.67
N VAL A 5 1.95 -15.47 4.38
CA VAL A 5 1.07 -16.16 5.33
C VAL A 5 1.06 -17.63 4.97
N ALA A 6 1.33 -18.51 5.94
CA ALA A 6 1.44 -19.96 5.70
C ALA A 6 0.20 -20.53 4.99
N GLY A 7 0.35 -21.56 4.14
CA GLY A 7 -0.79 -22.13 3.41
C GLY A 7 -1.88 -22.66 4.35
N LEU A 8 -3.12 -22.16 4.19
CA LEU A 8 -4.29 -22.68 4.89
C LEU A 8 -4.70 -24.03 4.28
N VAL A 9 -5.17 -24.95 5.12
CA VAL A 9 -5.79 -26.21 4.71
C VAL A 9 -7.23 -26.19 5.20
N PRO A 10 -8.21 -26.75 4.47
CA PRO A 10 -9.61 -26.68 4.88
C PRO A 10 -9.84 -27.11 6.32
N ASN A 11 -10.75 -26.42 7.03
CA ASN A 11 -11.10 -26.60 8.44
C ASN A 11 -10.05 -26.07 9.45
N ALA A 12 -9.29 -25.04 9.08
CA ALA A 12 -8.32 -24.40 9.96
C ALA A 12 -8.98 -23.71 11.18
N HIS A 13 -10.18 -23.14 11.02
CA HIS A 13 -10.97 -22.53 12.10
C HIS A 13 -11.35 -23.50 13.22
N LEU A 14 -11.35 -24.81 12.98
CA LEU A 14 -11.62 -25.85 13.99
C LEU A 14 -10.39 -26.16 14.88
N GLY A 15 -9.31 -25.38 14.77
CA GLY A 15 -8.09 -25.61 15.54
C GLY A 15 -7.27 -26.82 15.06
N ARG A 16 -7.52 -27.31 13.84
CA ARG A 16 -6.70 -28.35 13.22
C ARG A 16 -5.39 -27.74 12.70
N GLY A 17 -4.25 -28.32 13.10
CA GLY A 17 -2.92 -27.96 12.59
C GLY A 17 -2.45 -26.56 12.98
N LEU A 18 -1.72 -25.89 12.07
CA LEU A 18 -1.19 -24.54 12.24
C LEU A 18 -2.25 -23.43 12.05
N GLY A 19 -3.53 -23.78 11.87
CA GLY A 19 -4.62 -22.86 11.46
C GLY A 19 -4.84 -21.65 12.38
N ASN A 20 -4.76 -21.83 13.71
CA ASN A 20 -4.88 -20.69 14.63
C ASN A 20 -3.70 -19.70 14.55
N LYS A 21 -2.51 -20.16 14.15
CA LYS A 21 -1.37 -19.26 13.94
C LYS A 21 -1.55 -18.43 12.66
N PHE A 22 -1.99 -19.08 11.58
CA PHE A 22 -2.33 -18.41 10.32
C PHE A 22 -3.36 -17.30 10.50
N LEU A 23 -4.46 -17.61 11.20
CA LEU A 23 -5.53 -16.64 11.41
C LEU A 23 -5.03 -15.46 12.26
N GLY A 24 -4.08 -15.71 13.16
CA GLY A 24 -3.32 -14.68 13.87
C GLY A 24 -2.52 -13.78 12.93
N ASP A 25 -1.77 -14.34 11.98
CA ASP A 25 -0.99 -13.58 11.00
C ASP A 25 -1.88 -12.68 10.13
N LEU A 26 -3.10 -13.11 9.79
CA LEU A 26 -4.07 -12.26 9.08
C LEU A 26 -4.50 -11.03 9.88
N THR A 27 -4.47 -11.07 11.21
CA THR A 27 -4.90 -9.94 12.05
C THR A 27 -3.99 -8.72 11.93
N GLU A 28 -2.71 -8.95 11.63
CA GLU A 28 -1.71 -7.91 11.45
C GLU A 28 -1.79 -7.26 10.06
N ALA A 29 -2.42 -7.92 9.09
CA ALA A 29 -2.52 -7.43 7.73
C ALA A 29 -3.59 -6.33 7.60
N ASP A 30 -3.25 -5.23 6.92
CA ASP A 30 -4.19 -4.15 6.56
C ASP A 30 -5.01 -4.49 5.31
N CYS A 31 -4.43 -5.29 4.41
CA CYS A 31 -5.04 -5.75 3.15
C CYS A 31 -4.60 -7.19 2.88
N LEU A 32 -5.48 -7.98 2.27
CA LEU A 32 -5.17 -9.33 1.83
C LEU A 32 -4.95 -9.37 0.32
N ILE A 33 -3.96 -10.15 -0.11
CA ILE A 33 -3.80 -10.56 -1.50
C ILE A 33 -4.12 -12.05 -1.53
N HIS A 34 -5.27 -12.39 -2.09
CA HIS A 34 -5.69 -13.78 -2.21
C HIS A 34 -5.26 -14.32 -3.57
N ILE A 35 -4.24 -15.18 -3.58
CA ILE A 35 -3.71 -15.81 -4.79
C ILE A 35 -4.55 -17.04 -5.11
N VAL A 36 -5.21 -17.01 -6.26
CA VAL A 36 -6.11 -18.07 -6.73
C VAL A 36 -5.53 -18.68 -8.00
N ASP A 37 -5.51 -20.01 -8.09
CA ASP A 37 -5.11 -20.70 -9.32
C ASP A 37 -6.24 -20.62 -10.37
N ALA A 38 -6.17 -19.63 -11.26
CA ALA A 38 -7.16 -19.45 -12.31
C ALA A 38 -7.20 -20.62 -13.31
N SER A 39 -6.13 -21.41 -13.43
CA SER A 39 -6.09 -22.54 -14.36
C SER A 39 -7.00 -23.71 -13.95
N GLY A 40 -7.40 -23.82 -12.68
CA GLY A 40 -8.14 -24.97 -12.16
C GLY A 40 -7.35 -26.28 -12.19
N THR A 41 -6.01 -26.19 -12.17
CA THR A 41 -5.09 -27.34 -12.18
C THR A 41 -4.61 -27.76 -10.79
N THR A 42 -5.13 -27.10 -9.76
CA THR A 42 -4.81 -27.35 -8.34
C THR A 42 -6.13 -27.54 -7.58
N ASP A 43 -6.20 -28.54 -6.70
CA ASP A 43 -7.36 -28.77 -5.83
C ASP A 43 -7.25 -28.00 -4.50
N SER A 44 -8.26 -28.14 -3.65
CA SER A 44 -8.34 -27.46 -2.34
C SER A 44 -7.26 -27.88 -1.33
N GLU A 45 -6.51 -28.95 -1.60
CA GLU A 45 -5.36 -29.37 -0.77
C GLU A 45 -4.02 -28.92 -1.39
N GLY A 46 -4.06 -28.17 -2.49
CA GLY A 46 -2.86 -27.73 -3.20
C GLY A 46 -2.25 -28.81 -4.09
N LYS A 47 -2.96 -29.90 -4.40
CA LYS A 47 -2.47 -31.00 -5.23
C LYS A 47 -2.88 -30.80 -6.69
N ALA A 48 -2.08 -31.36 -7.60
CA ALA A 48 -2.36 -31.29 -9.03
C ALA A 48 -3.67 -32.03 -9.36
N THR A 49 -4.56 -31.35 -10.07
CA THR A 49 -5.85 -31.86 -10.53
C THR A 49 -6.19 -31.30 -11.91
N ARG A 50 -7.39 -31.60 -12.43
CA ARG A 50 -7.92 -30.99 -13.65
C ARG A 50 -9.38 -30.62 -13.49
N GLY A 51 -9.74 -29.42 -13.94
CA GLY A 51 -11.12 -28.96 -13.96
C GLY A 51 -11.66 -28.58 -12.58
N TYR A 52 -10.79 -28.26 -11.63
CA TYR A 52 -11.20 -27.68 -10.35
C TYR A 52 -11.76 -26.28 -10.59
N ASP A 53 -12.83 -25.91 -9.88
CA ASP A 53 -13.44 -24.59 -9.98
C ASP A 53 -12.79 -23.65 -8.97
N PRO A 54 -11.98 -22.66 -9.39
CA PRO A 54 -11.25 -21.78 -8.47
C PRO A 54 -12.17 -20.86 -7.64
N LEU A 55 -13.45 -20.77 -8.00
CA LEU A 55 -14.45 -20.11 -7.17
C LEU A 55 -14.56 -20.73 -5.77
N GLN A 56 -14.33 -22.03 -5.66
CA GLN A 56 -14.38 -22.73 -4.39
C GLN A 56 -13.30 -22.23 -3.43
N ASP A 57 -12.09 -21.95 -3.92
CA ASP A 57 -11.01 -21.41 -3.07
C ASP A 57 -11.35 -20.00 -2.55
N ILE A 58 -11.95 -19.17 -3.40
CA ILE A 58 -12.39 -17.81 -3.03
C ILE A 58 -13.43 -17.86 -1.91
N GLU A 59 -14.50 -18.63 -2.11
CA GLU A 59 -15.58 -18.76 -1.13
C GLU A 59 -15.11 -19.39 0.18
N TRP A 60 -14.21 -20.37 0.07
CA TRP A 60 -13.70 -21.08 1.21
C TRP A 60 -12.88 -20.19 2.15
N LEU A 61 -11.99 -19.34 1.63
CA LEU A 61 -11.19 -18.45 2.48
C LEU A 61 -12.10 -17.47 3.24
N GLU A 62 -13.09 -16.90 2.55
CA GLU A 62 -14.07 -16.00 3.17
C GLU A 62 -14.85 -16.72 4.27
N ASP A 63 -15.31 -17.94 4.03
CA ASP A 63 -16.06 -18.74 5.00
C ASP A 63 -15.20 -19.14 6.22
N GLU A 64 -13.92 -19.49 6.02
CA GLU A 64 -12.99 -19.82 7.12
C GLU A 64 -12.76 -18.63 8.07
N ILE A 65 -12.49 -17.44 7.52
CA ILE A 65 -12.30 -16.22 8.32
C ILE A 65 -13.60 -15.87 9.06
N PHE A 66 -14.74 -16.00 8.38
CA PHE A 66 -16.06 -15.76 8.96
C PHE A 66 -16.35 -16.69 10.14
N ARG A 67 -16.20 -18.00 9.95
CA ARG A 67 -16.44 -19.01 10.99
C ARG A 67 -15.53 -18.83 12.19
N TRP A 68 -14.28 -18.45 11.96
CA TRP A 68 -13.33 -18.19 13.04
C TRP A 68 -13.76 -17.01 13.92
N ILE A 69 -14.09 -15.88 13.30
CA ILE A 69 -14.51 -14.68 14.04
C ILE A 69 -15.85 -14.92 14.74
N LEU A 70 -16.81 -15.51 14.03
CA LEU A 70 -18.12 -15.84 14.57
C LEU A 70 -18.00 -16.82 15.75
N GLY A 71 -17.20 -17.88 15.60
CA GLY A 71 -16.96 -18.87 16.64
C GLY A 71 -16.40 -18.26 17.92
N ASN A 72 -15.37 -17.43 17.80
CA ASN A 72 -14.76 -16.73 18.94
C ASN A 72 -15.75 -15.77 19.64
N LEU A 73 -16.57 -15.07 18.86
CA LEU A 73 -17.57 -14.14 19.41
C LEU A 73 -18.70 -14.91 20.13
N MET A 74 -19.20 -15.96 19.51
CA MET A 74 -20.33 -16.76 20.01
C MET A 74 -19.97 -17.54 21.28
N GLU A 75 -18.72 -18.03 21.41
CA GLU A 75 -18.23 -18.71 22.62
C GLU A 75 -18.48 -17.87 23.90
N ARG A 76 -18.38 -16.54 23.78
CA ARG A 76 -18.45 -15.62 24.92
C ARG A 76 -19.69 -14.75 24.92
N TRP A 77 -20.55 -14.84 23.91
CA TRP A 77 -21.65 -13.89 23.66
C TRP A 77 -22.58 -13.67 24.86
N GLY A 78 -23.00 -14.75 25.53
CA GLY A 78 -23.87 -14.64 26.71
C GLY A 78 -23.24 -13.87 27.89
N SER A 79 -21.91 -13.86 28.02
CA SER A 79 -21.21 -13.03 29.00
C SER A 79 -21.05 -11.58 28.52
N VAL A 80 -20.84 -11.39 27.22
CA VAL A 80 -20.72 -10.07 26.57
C VAL A 80 -22.02 -9.28 26.73
N VAL A 81 -23.17 -9.88 26.43
CA VAL A 81 -24.48 -9.22 26.56
C VAL A 81 -24.76 -8.82 28.01
N ARG A 82 -24.54 -9.73 28.97
CA ARG A 82 -24.75 -9.42 30.40
C ARG A 82 -23.88 -8.24 30.86
N ARG A 83 -22.61 -8.21 30.46
CA ARG A 83 -21.69 -7.11 30.79
C ARG A 83 -22.12 -5.81 30.12
N HIS A 84 -22.48 -5.85 28.83
CA HIS A 84 -22.95 -4.69 28.07
C HIS A 84 -24.13 -3.99 28.76
N VAL A 85 -25.14 -4.76 29.18
CA VAL A 85 -26.31 -4.24 29.91
C VAL A 85 -25.91 -3.69 31.28
N ALA A 86 -25.09 -4.41 32.04
CA ALA A 86 -24.67 -4.00 33.37
C ALA A 86 -23.85 -2.70 33.37
N THR A 87 -22.95 -2.53 32.40
CA THR A 87 -22.09 -1.34 32.29
C THR A 87 -22.72 -0.22 31.47
N LYS A 88 -23.90 -0.43 30.89
CA LYS A 88 -24.56 0.51 29.94
C LYS A 88 -23.61 0.97 28.84
N SER A 89 -22.79 0.05 28.34
CA SER A 89 -21.81 0.34 27.28
C SER A 89 -22.52 0.62 25.96
N SER A 90 -21.87 1.38 25.08
CA SER A 90 -22.35 1.47 23.68
C SER A 90 -22.00 0.20 22.91
N THR A 91 -22.80 -0.14 21.88
CA THR A 91 -22.53 -1.26 20.96
C THR A 91 -21.12 -1.20 20.39
N LEU A 92 -20.70 0.00 19.98
CA LEU A 92 -19.38 0.25 19.41
C LEU A 92 -18.26 -0.07 20.41
N GLU A 93 -18.37 0.35 21.67
CA GLU A 93 -17.34 0.04 22.68
C GLU A 93 -17.32 -1.44 23.03
N THR A 94 -18.49 -2.10 23.10
CA THR A 94 -18.57 -3.54 23.33
C THR A 94 -17.91 -4.33 22.20
N LEU A 95 -18.21 -4.00 20.94
CA LEU A 95 -17.57 -4.66 19.79
C LEU A 95 -16.08 -4.37 19.69
N ARG A 96 -15.65 -3.14 19.97
CA ARG A 96 -14.21 -2.80 20.03
C ARG A 96 -13.47 -3.66 21.05
N GLN A 97 -14.09 -3.98 22.18
CA GLN A 97 -13.49 -4.86 23.19
C GLN A 97 -13.44 -6.33 22.74
N GLN A 98 -14.46 -6.83 22.04
CA GLN A 98 -14.49 -8.21 21.57
C GLN A 98 -13.60 -8.44 20.35
N LEU A 99 -13.60 -7.50 19.42
CA LEU A 99 -12.88 -7.59 18.15
C LEU A 99 -11.50 -6.91 18.18
N GLY A 100 -11.09 -6.38 19.34
CA GLY A 100 -9.79 -5.73 19.50
C GLY A 100 -8.60 -6.68 19.26
N GLY A 101 -8.79 -7.99 19.42
CA GLY A 101 -7.79 -9.02 19.10
C GLY A 101 -7.46 -9.14 17.61
N TYR A 102 -8.26 -8.54 16.74
CA TYR A 102 -8.05 -8.51 15.28
C TYR A 102 -7.47 -7.15 14.82
N SER A 103 -6.75 -6.45 15.70
CA SER A 103 -6.22 -5.09 15.43
C SER A 103 -7.31 -4.06 15.06
N ALA A 104 -8.56 -4.29 15.49
CA ALA A 104 -9.68 -3.42 15.18
C ALA A 104 -9.76 -2.22 16.15
N ASN A 105 -9.49 -1.03 15.62
CA ASN A 105 -9.65 0.21 16.38
C ASN A 105 -11.10 0.72 16.38
N LYS A 106 -11.38 1.77 17.17
CA LYS A 106 -12.71 2.36 17.32
C LYS A 106 -13.32 2.81 15.99
N GLN A 107 -12.48 3.38 15.12
CA GLN A 107 -12.87 3.92 13.81
C GLN A 107 -13.26 2.80 12.85
N LEU A 108 -12.51 1.70 12.83
CA LEU A 108 -12.80 0.52 12.01
C LEU A 108 -14.14 -0.10 12.41
N ILE A 109 -14.37 -0.30 13.71
CA ILE A 109 -15.67 -0.79 14.21
C ILE A 109 -16.80 0.17 13.87
N GLY A 110 -16.58 1.47 13.97
CA GLY A 110 -17.54 2.50 13.53
C GLY A 110 -17.92 2.31 12.06
N ARG A 111 -16.94 2.24 11.15
CA ARG A 111 -17.15 2.00 9.72
C ARG A 111 -17.93 0.70 9.45
N ALA A 112 -17.63 -0.38 10.17
CA ALA A 112 -18.34 -1.64 10.03
C ALA A 112 -19.80 -1.54 10.50
N LEU A 113 -20.09 -0.74 11.53
CA LEU A 113 -21.46 -0.50 11.98
C LEU A 113 -22.21 0.44 11.02
N ASP A 114 -21.53 1.40 10.39
CA ASP A 114 -22.12 2.33 9.43
C ASP A 114 -22.68 1.62 8.18
N LEU A 115 -22.11 0.47 7.81
CA LEU A 115 -22.63 -0.38 6.73
C LEU A 115 -23.98 -1.07 7.08
N MET A 116 -24.35 -1.08 8.36
CA MET A 116 -25.56 -1.72 8.88
C MET A 116 -26.41 -0.68 9.65
N PRO A 117 -27.00 0.31 8.96
CA PRO A 117 -27.84 1.30 9.61
C PRO A 117 -29.09 0.62 10.20
N ASN A 118 -29.49 1.03 11.40
CA ASN A 118 -30.66 0.52 12.14
C ASN A 118 -30.51 -0.85 12.82
N LEU A 119 -29.32 -1.15 13.35
CA LEU A 119 -29.17 -2.30 14.24
C LEU A 119 -30.03 -2.14 15.51
N PRO A 120 -30.73 -3.19 15.96
CA PRO A 120 -31.40 -3.19 17.25
C PRO A 120 -30.37 -3.05 18.39
N PRO A 121 -30.83 -2.76 19.63
CA PRO A 121 -29.95 -2.81 20.79
C PRO A 121 -29.20 -4.15 20.88
N LEU A 122 -27.93 -4.13 21.30
CA LEU A 122 -27.04 -5.29 21.24
C LEU A 122 -27.61 -6.52 21.97
N GLN A 123 -28.35 -6.31 23.05
CA GLN A 123 -28.95 -7.38 23.84
C GLN A 123 -30.07 -8.16 23.10
N ASP A 124 -30.63 -7.57 22.05
CA ASP A 124 -31.75 -8.14 21.28
C ASP A 124 -31.25 -8.79 19.98
N TRP A 125 -29.93 -8.90 19.79
CA TRP A 125 -29.35 -9.52 18.60
C TRP A 125 -29.56 -11.03 18.61
N ASP A 126 -30.21 -11.51 17.55
CA ASP A 126 -30.26 -12.93 17.22
C ASP A 126 -28.99 -13.38 16.47
N ASN A 127 -28.88 -14.69 16.24
CA ASN A 127 -27.71 -15.26 15.56
C ASN A 127 -27.54 -14.67 14.15
N GLU A 128 -28.63 -14.43 13.42
CA GLU A 128 -28.57 -13.87 12.07
C GLU A 128 -28.01 -12.44 12.07
N THR A 129 -28.40 -11.62 13.04
CA THR A 129 -27.86 -10.27 13.22
C THR A 129 -26.37 -10.30 13.53
N ILE A 130 -25.94 -11.22 14.40
CA ILE A 130 -24.52 -11.39 14.73
C ILE A 130 -23.72 -11.79 13.49
N GLU A 131 -24.21 -12.74 12.70
CA GLU A 131 -23.57 -13.14 11.44
C GLU A 131 -23.42 -11.97 10.47
N LYS A 132 -24.47 -11.14 10.30
CA LYS A 132 -24.42 -9.94 9.46
C LYS A 132 -23.39 -8.93 9.97
N VAL A 133 -23.31 -8.72 11.28
CA VAL A 133 -22.32 -7.81 11.89
C VAL A 133 -20.90 -8.33 11.68
N VAL A 134 -20.66 -9.64 11.80
CA VAL A 134 -19.34 -10.23 11.51
C VAL A 134 -18.97 -10.07 10.04
N LYS A 135 -19.90 -10.32 9.10
CA LYS A 135 -19.66 -10.09 7.66
C LYS A 135 -19.34 -8.63 7.34
N SER A 136 -20.07 -7.71 7.94
CA SER A 136 -19.81 -6.27 7.80
C SER A 136 -18.43 -5.88 8.35
N PHE A 137 -18.07 -6.43 9.52
CA PHE A 137 -16.74 -6.25 10.09
C PHE A 137 -15.63 -6.76 9.16
N MET A 138 -15.80 -7.95 8.58
CA MET A 138 -14.82 -8.52 7.65
C MET A 138 -14.64 -7.67 6.39
N ALA A 139 -15.73 -7.15 5.83
CA ALA A 139 -15.67 -6.29 4.65
C ALA A 139 -14.81 -5.03 4.85
N VAL A 140 -14.72 -4.54 6.10
CA VAL A 140 -13.88 -3.38 6.45
C VAL A 140 -12.49 -3.80 6.92
N LYS A 141 -12.36 -4.89 7.69
CA LYS A 141 -11.08 -5.32 8.29
C LYS A 141 -10.16 -6.06 7.33
N PHE A 142 -10.73 -6.79 6.37
CA PHE A 142 -10.00 -7.64 5.44
C PHE A 142 -10.31 -7.25 4.00
N PRO A 143 -10.03 -6.00 3.60
CA PRO A 143 -10.12 -5.63 2.19
C PRO A 143 -9.17 -6.54 1.39
N THR A 144 -9.69 -7.16 0.34
CA THR A 144 -8.99 -8.24 -0.38
C THR A 144 -8.88 -7.93 -1.86
N VAL A 145 -7.68 -8.11 -2.41
CA VAL A 145 -7.44 -8.13 -3.85
C VAL A 145 -7.24 -9.57 -4.30
N LEU A 146 -7.99 -10.00 -5.30
CA LEU A 146 -7.84 -11.32 -5.91
C LEU A 146 -6.71 -11.28 -6.94
N SER A 147 -5.71 -12.14 -6.76
CA SER A 147 -4.70 -12.42 -7.78
C SER A 147 -5.09 -13.69 -8.52
N LEU A 148 -5.67 -13.54 -9.71
CA LEU A 148 -6.01 -14.65 -10.60
C LEU A 148 -4.75 -15.12 -11.31
N ASN A 149 -4.02 -16.04 -10.67
CA ASN A 149 -2.69 -16.47 -11.08
C ASN A 149 -2.73 -17.62 -12.09
N LYS A 150 -1.59 -17.87 -12.76
CA LYS A 150 -1.41 -18.85 -13.84
C LYS A 150 -2.18 -18.49 -15.12
N MET A 151 -2.23 -17.20 -15.45
CA MET A 151 -2.83 -16.70 -16.69
C MET A 151 -2.10 -17.12 -17.96
N ASP A 152 -0.88 -17.64 -17.83
CA ASP A 152 -0.13 -18.32 -18.87
C ASP A 152 -0.72 -19.69 -19.27
N HIS A 153 -1.67 -20.22 -18.50
CA HIS A 153 -2.34 -21.48 -18.80
C HIS A 153 -3.58 -21.28 -19.69
N PRO A 154 -3.78 -22.08 -20.76
CA PRO A 154 -4.89 -21.90 -21.70
C PRO A 154 -6.28 -22.05 -21.08
N ASP A 155 -6.41 -22.83 -20.01
CA ASP A 155 -7.70 -23.01 -19.32
C ASP A 155 -8.10 -21.84 -18.39
N ALA A 156 -7.20 -20.87 -18.14
CA ALA A 156 -7.44 -19.79 -17.20
C ALA A 156 -8.59 -18.85 -17.62
N ASP A 157 -8.69 -18.53 -18.91
CA ASP A 157 -9.64 -17.53 -19.43
C ASP A 157 -11.10 -17.81 -19.05
N LYS A 158 -11.49 -19.09 -19.08
CA LYS A 158 -12.87 -19.52 -18.75
C LYS A 158 -13.17 -19.28 -17.28
N ASN A 159 -12.24 -19.60 -16.39
CA ASN A 159 -12.43 -19.45 -14.96
C ASN A 159 -12.36 -17.98 -14.54
N VAL A 160 -11.44 -17.20 -15.12
CA VAL A 160 -11.37 -15.75 -14.94
C VAL A 160 -12.72 -15.10 -15.26
N SER A 161 -13.29 -15.43 -16.41
CA SER A 161 -14.58 -14.87 -16.83
C SER A 161 -15.68 -15.21 -15.82
N LYS A 162 -15.73 -16.44 -15.32
CA LYS A 162 -16.69 -16.85 -14.27
C LYS A 162 -16.50 -16.06 -12.97
N ILE A 163 -15.26 -15.89 -12.53
CA ILE A 163 -14.94 -15.19 -11.27
C ILE A 163 -15.33 -13.72 -11.35
N ILE A 164 -14.97 -13.03 -12.44
CA ILE A 164 -15.29 -11.62 -12.64
C ILE A 164 -16.81 -11.40 -12.74
N LEU A 165 -17.54 -12.32 -13.40
CA LEU A 165 -19.00 -12.24 -13.49
C LEU A 165 -19.68 -12.47 -12.13
N LYS A 166 -19.15 -13.36 -11.29
CA LYS A 166 -19.71 -13.65 -9.97
C LYS A 166 -19.38 -12.57 -8.93
N TYR A 167 -18.21 -11.95 -9.03
CA TYR A 167 -17.72 -10.92 -8.11
C TYR A 167 -17.34 -9.61 -8.83
N PRO A 168 -18.30 -8.90 -9.45
CA PRO A 168 -18.00 -7.73 -10.29
C PRO A 168 -17.44 -6.55 -9.49
N THR A 169 -17.70 -6.49 -8.18
CA THR A 169 -17.21 -5.44 -7.29
C THR A 169 -15.85 -5.75 -6.67
N SER A 170 -15.41 -7.01 -6.73
CA SER A 170 -14.13 -7.41 -6.15
C SER A 170 -12.98 -6.95 -7.04
N LYS A 171 -11.95 -6.36 -6.43
CA LYS A 171 -10.72 -6.01 -7.14
C LYS A 171 -9.99 -7.31 -7.50
N ALA A 172 -9.95 -7.64 -8.79
CA ALA A 172 -9.24 -8.79 -9.32
C ALA A 172 -8.18 -8.35 -10.32
N VAL A 173 -6.99 -8.96 -10.23
CA VAL A 173 -5.85 -8.73 -11.13
C VAL A 173 -5.40 -10.06 -11.72
N LEU A 174 -5.24 -10.09 -13.04
CA LEU A 174 -4.70 -11.23 -13.78
C LEU A 174 -3.19 -11.28 -13.58
N THR A 175 -2.65 -12.43 -13.15
CA THR A 175 -1.22 -12.54 -12.85
C THR A 175 -0.58 -13.80 -13.42
N SER A 176 0.71 -13.70 -13.74
CA SER A 176 1.58 -14.84 -14.01
C SER A 176 2.85 -14.71 -13.17
N SER A 177 2.79 -15.23 -11.94
CA SER A 177 3.90 -15.13 -10.99
C SER A 177 5.13 -15.90 -11.44
N ILE A 178 4.95 -17.03 -12.12
CA ILE A 178 6.06 -17.83 -12.67
C ILE A 178 6.82 -17.07 -13.76
N THR A 179 6.10 -16.32 -14.60
CA THR A 179 6.68 -15.48 -15.64
C THR A 179 7.47 -14.35 -15.02
N GLU A 180 6.91 -13.63 -14.04
CA GLU A 180 7.62 -12.54 -13.34
C GLU A 180 8.92 -13.03 -12.68
N VAL A 181 8.87 -14.16 -11.97
CA VAL A 181 10.06 -14.75 -11.34
C VAL A 181 11.11 -15.13 -12.39
N PHE A 182 10.68 -15.66 -13.52
CA PHE A 182 11.57 -16.04 -14.61
C PHE A 182 12.26 -14.81 -15.25
N LEU A 183 11.50 -13.78 -15.60
CA LEU A 183 12.05 -12.54 -16.18
C LEU A 183 13.02 -11.84 -15.23
N ARG A 184 12.66 -11.72 -13.95
CA ARG A 184 13.55 -11.14 -12.93
C ARG A 184 14.86 -11.91 -12.77
N LYS A 185 14.81 -13.25 -12.86
CA LYS A 185 16.03 -14.09 -12.83
C LYS A 185 16.92 -13.85 -14.05
N LEU A 186 16.34 -13.74 -15.24
CA LEU A 186 17.11 -13.48 -16.46
C LEU A 186 17.73 -12.08 -16.45
N ALA A 187 16.98 -11.08 -15.99
CA ALA A 187 17.48 -9.72 -15.83
C ALA A 187 18.65 -9.66 -14.83
N ALA A 188 18.51 -10.34 -13.68
CA ALA A 188 19.59 -10.43 -12.69
C ALA A 188 20.86 -11.16 -13.20
N GLN A 189 20.71 -12.01 -14.21
CA GLN A 189 21.81 -12.72 -14.87
C GLN A 189 22.33 -12.01 -16.12
N ASN A 190 21.84 -10.79 -16.40
CA ASN A 190 22.16 -9.98 -17.58
C ASN A 190 21.85 -10.68 -18.92
N TYR A 191 20.83 -11.53 -18.98
CA TYR A 191 20.36 -12.09 -20.26
C TYR A 191 19.38 -11.17 -20.99
N ILE A 192 18.62 -10.37 -20.24
CA ILE A 192 17.62 -9.45 -20.76
C ILE A 192 17.68 -8.13 -19.98
N LYS A 193 17.19 -7.06 -20.60
CA LYS A 193 16.76 -5.86 -19.91
C LYS A 193 15.25 -5.95 -19.70
N TYR A 194 14.81 -5.83 -18.45
CA TYR A 194 13.40 -5.95 -18.08
C TYR A 194 13.10 -5.04 -16.89
N ASP A 195 12.12 -4.16 -17.07
CA ASP A 195 11.56 -3.32 -16.01
C ASP A 195 10.23 -3.92 -15.56
N SER A 196 10.15 -4.33 -14.28
CA SER A 196 8.96 -4.98 -13.71
C SER A 196 7.70 -4.14 -13.91
N GLY A 197 6.63 -4.78 -14.38
CA GLY A 197 5.34 -4.13 -14.62
C GLY A 197 5.17 -3.57 -16.04
N THR A 198 6.22 -3.64 -16.87
CA THR A 198 6.15 -3.31 -18.30
C THR A 198 5.90 -4.56 -19.15
N GLU A 199 5.45 -4.35 -20.39
CA GLU A 199 5.41 -5.40 -21.42
C GLU A 199 6.75 -5.58 -22.16
N PHE A 200 7.70 -4.66 -21.93
CA PHE A 200 8.93 -4.59 -22.70
C PHE A 200 10.02 -5.48 -22.10
N ILE A 201 10.53 -6.38 -22.93
CA ILE A 201 11.75 -7.13 -22.67
C ILE A 201 12.66 -6.86 -23.84
N ASP A 202 13.89 -6.43 -23.56
CA ASP A 202 14.91 -6.29 -24.59
C ASP A 202 16.01 -7.35 -24.40
N THR A 203 16.38 -8.00 -25.49
CA THR A 203 17.46 -8.98 -25.56
C THR A 203 18.71 -8.38 -26.19
N ILE A 204 19.81 -9.13 -26.21
CA ILE A 204 21.04 -8.69 -26.91
C ILE A 204 20.79 -8.46 -28.41
N ASP A 205 19.87 -9.20 -29.03
CA ASP A 205 19.56 -9.05 -30.45
C ASP A 205 18.77 -7.76 -30.72
N ASP A 206 18.04 -7.26 -29.72
CA ASP A 206 17.25 -6.03 -29.82
C ASP A 206 18.11 -4.79 -29.57
N LEU A 207 19.04 -4.84 -28.61
CA LEU A 207 19.86 -3.68 -28.19
C LEU A 207 21.28 -3.68 -28.78
N GLY A 208 21.72 -4.78 -29.37
CA GLY A 208 23.07 -4.97 -29.90
C GLY A 208 24.15 -5.25 -28.83
N PRO A 209 25.40 -5.47 -29.26
CA PRO A 209 26.50 -5.90 -28.38
C PRO A 209 26.89 -4.88 -27.30
N GLU A 210 26.58 -3.60 -27.53
CA GLU A 210 26.92 -2.51 -26.61
C GLU A 210 26.09 -2.55 -25.30
N ALA A 211 24.98 -3.29 -25.29
CA ALA A 211 24.11 -3.42 -24.13
C ALA A 211 24.72 -4.25 -22.98
N GLY A 212 25.81 -4.99 -23.23
CA GLY A 212 26.47 -5.82 -22.21
C GLY A 212 25.62 -7.02 -21.75
N LEU A 213 24.61 -7.40 -22.53
CA LEU A 213 23.77 -8.57 -22.28
C LEU A 213 24.48 -9.85 -22.74
N ARG A 214 24.08 -10.98 -22.16
CA ARG A 214 24.55 -12.32 -22.55
C ARG A 214 23.71 -12.84 -23.71
N GLU A 215 24.34 -13.61 -24.59
CA GLU A 215 23.64 -14.32 -25.65
C GLU A 215 22.66 -15.35 -25.09
N LEU A 216 21.51 -15.46 -25.76
CA LEU A 216 20.45 -16.40 -25.43
C LEU A 216 20.65 -17.69 -26.23
N ASP A 217 20.53 -18.85 -25.57
CA ASP A 217 20.41 -20.11 -26.31
C ASP A 217 19.04 -20.20 -27.02
N ASP A 218 18.92 -21.09 -28.01
CA ASP A 218 17.69 -21.22 -28.81
C ASP A 218 16.47 -21.57 -27.95
N LYS A 219 16.66 -22.34 -26.88
CA LYS A 219 15.59 -22.76 -25.99
C LYS A 219 15.06 -21.59 -25.17
N LEU A 220 15.94 -20.75 -24.65
CA LEU A 220 15.63 -19.57 -23.87
C LEU A 220 14.99 -18.50 -24.76
N ARG A 221 15.54 -18.29 -25.96
CA ARG A 221 14.97 -17.43 -26.99
C ARG A 221 13.52 -17.80 -27.28
N ASN A 222 13.26 -19.06 -27.62
CA ASN A 222 11.90 -19.55 -27.86
C ASN A 222 10.98 -19.37 -26.63
N ARG A 223 11.50 -19.51 -25.42
CA ARG A 223 10.72 -19.32 -24.20
C ARG A 223 10.37 -17.84 -23.97
N ILE A 224 11.28 -16.91 -24.27
CA ILE A 224 11.02 -15.47 -24.19
C ILE A 224 9.98 -15.05 -25.22
N GLU A 225 10.07 -15.55 -26.46
CA GLU A 225 9.05 -15.26 -27.49
C GLU A 225 7.66 -15.76 -27.07
N ASN A 226 7.56 -16.98 -26.54
CA ASN A 226 6.28 -17.48 -26.00
C ASN A 226 5.73 -16.61 -24.87
N ILE A 227 6.60 -16.05 -24.01
CA ILE A 227 6.18 -15.14 -22.93
C ILE A 227 5.71 -13.79 -23.50
N ARG A 228 6.42 -13.25 -24.50
CA ARG A 228 6.03 -12.03 -25.22
C ARG A 228 4.62 -12.19 -25.78
N ASP A 229 4.35 -13.30 -26.47
CA ASP A 229 3.05 -13.52 -27.12
C ASP A 229 1.92 -13.87 -26.13
N LEU A 230 2.14 -14.87 -25.26
CA LEU A 230 1.07 -15.45 -24.44
C LEU A 230 0.72 -14.60 -23.22
N VAL A 231 1.69 -13.82 -22.70
CA VAL A 231 1.54 -13.08 -21.45
C VAL A 231 1.63 -11.57 -21.70
N LEU A 232 2.76 -11.09 -22.20
CA LEU A 232 3.05 -9.65 -22.17
C LEU A 232 2.22 -8.87 -23.19
N TYR A 233 2.20 -9.29 -24.45
CA TYR A 233 1.38 -8.65 -25.49
C TYR A 233 -0.12 -8.81 -25.20
N ARG A 234 -0.51 -9.96 -24.63
CA ARG A 234 -1.90 -10.26 -24.33
C ARG A 234 -2.47 -9.47 -23.16
N PHE A 235 -1.69 -9.30 -22.10
CA PHE A 235 -2.15 -8.71 -20.82
C PHE A 235 -1.45 -7.39 -20.45
N GLY A 236 -0.51 -6.92 -21.27
CA GLY A 236 0.29 -5.70 -21.07
C GLY A 236 1.38 -5.81 -19.99
N SER A 237 1.45 -6.91 -19.24
CA SER A 237 2.45 -7.17 -18.21
C SER A 237 2.27 -8.59 -17.62
N THR A 238 3.09 -8.94 -16.62
CA THR A 238 2.87 -10.13 -15.78
C THR A 238 1.79 -9.95 -14.71
N GLY A 239 1.30 -8.72 -14.50
CA GLY A 239 0.27 -8.37 -13.52
C GLY A 239 0.73 -8.27 -12.07
N VAL A 240 1.96 -8.68 -11.73
CA VAL A 240 2.44 -8.70 -10.34
C VAL A 240 2.60 -7.28 -9.77
N VAL A 241 3.09 -6.33 -10.57
CA VAL A 241 3.20 -4.93 -10.13
C VAL A 241 1.82 -4.28 -10.03
N GLN A 242 0.94 -4.58 -10.98
CA GLN A 242 -0.46 -4.13 -10.99
C GLN A 242 -1.22 -4.64 -9.76
N LEU A 243 -0.93 -5.86 -9.31
CA LEU A 243 -1.50 -6.42 -8.08
C LEU A 243 -1.08 -5.62 -6.85
N LEU A 244 0.19 -5.24 -6.75
CA LEU A 244 0.69 -4.41 -5.65
C LEU A 244 0.11 -2.99 -5.70
N GLN A 245 -0.02 -2.42 -6.90
CA GLN A 245 -0.69 -1.13 -7.10
C GLN A 245 -2.16 -1.21 -6.67
N ALA A 246 -2.88 -2.26 -7.10
CA ALA A 246 -4.28 -2.47 -6.72
C ALA A 246 -4.46 -2.62 -5.19
N ALA A 247 -3.51 -3.27 -4.51
CA ALA A 247 -3.52 -3.37 -3.05
C ALA A 247 -3.23 -2.03 -2.37
N ALA A 248 -2.29 -1.23 -2.91
CA ALA A 248 -2.02 0.12 -2.41
C ALA A 248 -3.21 1.07 -2.62
N ASP A 249 -3.86 0.99 -3.78
CA ASP A 249 -5.08 1.75 -4.10
C ASP A 249 -6.22 1.36 -3.16
N LEU A 250 -6.37 0.07 -2.85
CA LEU A 250 -7.41 -0.41 -1.94
C LEU A 250 -7.22 0.10 -0.50
N LEU A 251 -5.98 0.41 -0.14
CA LEU A 251 -5.60 1.02 1.14
C LEU A 251 -5.59 2.55 1.11
N ASP A 252 -5.98 3.19 -0.01
CA ASP A 252 -5.93 4.63 -0.22
C ASP A 252 -4.54 5.24 0.07
N LEU A 253 -3.46 4.49 -0.24
CA LEU A 253 -2.10 4.95 0.00
C LEU A 253 -1.70 6.03 -1.00
N ILE A 254 -1.31 7.20 -0.49
CA ILE A 254 -0.80 8.29 -1.32
C ILE A 254 0.73 8.21 -1.35
N PRO A 255 1.36 8.09 -2.54
CA PRO A 255 2.81 8.14 -2.62
C PRO A 255 3.30 9.54 -2.25
N VAL A 256 4.14 9.61 -1.22
CA VAL A 256 4.80 10.86 -0.81
C VAL A 256 6.28 10.73 -1.15
N PHE A 257 6.71 11.46 -2.17
CA PHE A 257 8.11 11.50 -2.59
C PHE A 257 8.83 12.62 -1.83
N PRO A 258 9.81 12.31 -0.97
CA PRO A 258 10.66 13.32 -0.38
C PRO A 258 11.63 13.84 -1.46
N LEU A 259 11.20 14.87 -2.19
CA LEU A 259 11.92 15.51 -3.31
C LEU A 259 13.41 15.80 -3.00
N GLU A 260 13.73 16.05 -1.73
CA GLU A 260 15.09 16.34 -1.29
C GLU A 260 16.09 15.21 -1.58
N ARG A 261 15.70 13.94 -1.43
CA ARG A 261 16.60 12.80 -1.72
C ARG A 261 16.86 12.68 -3.22
N ASP A 262 15.81 12.79 -4.02
CA ASP A 262 15.90 12.68 -5.47
C ASP A 262 16.78 13.81 -6.05
N ILE A 263 16.68 15.05 -5.52
CA ILE A 263 17.54 16.17 -5.93
C ILE A 263 19.01 15.93 -5.57
N ILE A 264 19.29 15.32 -4.42
CA ILE A 264 20.66 14.98 -4.01
C ILE A 264 21.22 13.87 -4.91
N ASP A 265 20.40 12.89 -5.28
CA ASP A 265 20.78 11.76 -6.13
C ASP A 265 21.08 12.14 -7.58
N LEU A 266 20.61 13.31 -8.05
CA LEU A 266 20.99 13.88 -9.35
C LEU A 266 22.46 14.32 -9.43
N LYS A 267 23.18 14.42 -8.29
CA LYS A 267 24.62 14.73 -8.20
C LYS A 267 25.06 15.96 -8.99
N PHE A 268 24.27 17.04 -8.96
CA PHE A 268 24.72 18.34 -9.47
C PHE A 268 26.02 18.77 -8.80
N GLU A 269 26.90 19.47 -9.52
CA GLU A 269 28.19 19.94 -8.99
C GLU A 269 28.05 20.71 -7.67
N ARG A 270 26.97 21.49 -7.55
CA ARG A 270 26.58 22.17 -6.31
C ARG A 270 25.07 22.18 -6.16
N THR A 271 24.60 21.64 -5.05
CA THR A 271 23.19 21.63 -4.64
C THR A 271 23.03 22.46 -3.37
N ILE A 272 22.16 23.46 -3.41
CA ILE A 272 21.83 24.31 -2.26
C ILE A 272 20.36 24.09 -1.92
N ILE A 273 20.07 23.55 -0.72
CA ILE A 273 18.72 23.31 -0.25
C ILE A 273 18.41 24.30 0.87
N LEU A 274 17.38 25.12 0.66
CA LEU A 274 16.89 26.09 1.65
C LEU A 274 15.64 25.53 2.34
N ARG A 275 15.68 25.38 3.66
CA ARG A 275 14.54 24.93 4.48
C ARG A 275 14.00 26.10 5.31
N PRO A 276 13.19 27.00 4.72
CA PRO A 276 12.63 28.10 5.47
C PRO A 276 11.69 27.58 6.58
N GLY A 277 11.60 28.34 7.68
CA GLY A 277 10.54 28.17 8.65
C GLY A 277 9.21 28.71 8.12
N ALA A 278 8.44 29.42 8.94
CA ALA A 278 7.20 30.01 8.48
C ALA A 278 7.43 31.10 7.41
N LEU A 279 6.96 30.88 6.19
CA LEU A 279 7.06 31.87 5.11
C LEU A 279 6.03 32.99 5.28
N LEU A 280 6.54 34.23 5.32
CA LEU A 280 5.75 35.46 5.38
C LEU A 280 5.67 36.10 3.98
N GLY A 281 4.50 36.61 3.62
CA GLY A 281 4.26 37.27 2.35
C GLY A 281 2.83 37.78 2.23
N GLU A 282 2.57 38.53 1.15
CA GLU A 282 1.20 38.85 0.74
C GLU A 282 0.51 37.58 0.23
N ARG A 283 -0.75 37.40 0.59
CA ARG A 283 -1.57 36.25 0.19
C ARG A 283 -2.82 36.76 -0.51
N ASP A 284 -3.12 36.23 -1.70
CA ASP A 284 -4.34 36.57 -2.44
C ASP A 284 -5.62 36.06 -1.77
N LYS A 285 -5.54 35.01 -0.95
CA LYS A 285 -6.70 34.42 -0.26
C LYS A 285 -6.38 34.02 1.19
N SER A 286 -7.28 34.37 2.10
CA SER A 286 -7.25 33.90 3.49
C SER A 286 -7.57 32.40 3.57
N LYS A 287 -6.85 31.68 4.44
CA LYS A 287 -7.09 30.26 4.77
C LYS A 287 -7.66 30.10 6.20
N GLY A 288 -8.52 31.03 6.61
CA GLY A 288 -9.28 30.97 7.86
C GLY A 288 -8.74 31.84 8.99
N LYS A 289 -9.63 32.27 9.90
CA LYS A 289 -9.36 33.28 10.93
C LYS A 289 -8.21 32.95 11.89
N LEU A 290 -8.04 31.67 12.24
CA LEU A 290 -6.95 31.20 13.12
C LEU A 290 -5.57 31.34 12.43
N ASN A 291 -5.51 31.03 11.13
CA ASN A 291 -4.29 31.11 10.34
C ASN A 291 -3.90 32.59 10.11
N ASP A 292 -4.87 33.45 9.84
CA ASP A 292 -4.63 34.90 9.68
C ASP A 292 -4.12 35.52 10.99
N TRP A 293 -4.67 35.11 12.14
CA TRP A 293 -4.21 35.52 13.46
C TRP A 293 -2.78 35.02 13.75
N MET A 294 -2.48 33.75 13.45
CA MET A 294 -1.12 33.20 13.57
C MET A 294 -0.11 33.93 12.69
N VAL A 295 -0.48 34.26 11.44
CA VAL A 295 0.37 35.03 10.53
C VAL A 295 0.62 36.45 11.07
N ALA A 296 -0.40 37.10 11.65
CA ALA A 296 -0.23 38.41 12.28
C ALA A 296 0.75 38.36 13.47
N ILE A 297 0.67 37.32 14.31
CA ILE A 297 1.63 37.09 15.40
C ILE A 297 3.04 36.83 14.85
N MET A 298 3.16 36.02 13.80
CA MET A 298 4.47 35.72 13.19
C MET A 298 5.10 36.94 12.51
N LYS A 299 4.30 37.81 11.87
CA LYS A 299 4.75 39.10 11.35
C LYS A 299 5.26 40.02 12.47
N HIS A 300 4.56 40.05 13.60
CA HIS A 300 4.93 40.90 14.74
C HIS A 300 6.15 40.37 15.52
N THR A 301 6.38 39.05 15.51
CA THR A 301 7.52 38.40 16.18
C THR A 301 8.75 38.25 15.28
N HIS A 302 8.62 38.53 13.97
CA HIS A 302 9.73 38.59 13.02
C HIS A 302 10.77 39.63 13.45
N GLY A 303 12.06 39.24 13.45
CA GLY A 303 13.17 40.14 13.81
C GLY A 303 13.38 40.39 15.31
N ASN A 304 12.48 39.95 16.20
CA ASN A 304 12.63 40.12 17.65
C ASN A 304 13.17 38.85 18.35
N PHE A 305 13.45 38.89 19.65
CA PHE A 305 13.98 37.74 20.42
C PHE A 305 13.09 36.48 20.34
N LEU A 306 11.78 36.66 20.17
CA LEU A 306 10.78 35.59 20.01
C LEU A 306 10.79 34.92 18.62
N SER A 307 11.52 35.46 17.63
CA SER A 307 11.59 34.87 16.28
C SER A 307 12.31 33.52 16.22
N CYS A 308 12.96 33.10 17.31
CA CYS A 308 13.61 31.81 17.44
C CYS A 308 12.63 30.62 17.52
N LEU A 309 11.35 30.87 17.82
CA LEU A 309 10.33 29.82 17.94
C LEU A 309 9.67 29.46 16.60
N SER A 310 9.55 30.42 15.68
CA SER A 310 8.87 30.23 14.39
C SER A 310 9.82 30.20 13.18
N HIS A 311 11.04 30.73 13.34
CA HIS A 311 12.00 30.93 12.24
C HIS A 311 11.32 31.54 11.00
N ALA A 312 10.41 32.49 11.23
CA ALA A 312 9.66 33.12 10.17
C ALA A 312 10.60 33.97 9.31
N ILE A 313 10.39 33.96 7.99
CA ILE A 313 11.21 34.71 7.01
C ILE A 313 10.31 35.21 5.87
N TYR A 314 10.57 36.41 5.35
CA TYR A 314 9.83 36.91 4.19
C TYR A 314 10.30 36.26 2.89
N GLY A 315 9.38 36.09 1.93
CA GLY A 315 9.70 35.50 0.63
C GLY A 315 10.75 36.28 -0.17
N ASP A 316 10.78 37.61 -0.05
CA ASP A 316 11.80 38.44 -0.72
C ASP A 316 13.18 38.33 -0.04
N GLU A 317 13.23 38.21 1.28
CA GLU A 317 14.46 37.94 2.04
C GLU A 317 15.05 36.58 1.66
N LEU A 318 14.21 35.54 1.61
CA LEU A 318 14.62 34.21 1.18
C LEU A 318 15.16 34.23 -0.25
N GLY A 319 14.52 34.97 -1.17
CA GLY A 319 14.98 35.16 -2.54
C GLY A 319 16.36 35.82 -2.62
N LYS A 320 16.60 36.88 -1.82
CA LYS A 320 17.91 37.54 -1.74
C LYS A 320 19.00 36.61 -1.21
N ILE A 321 18.70 35.82 -0.16
CA ILE A 321 19.61 34.82 0.39
C ILE A 321 19.94 33.75 -0.66
N ALA A 322 18.93 33.27 -1.40
CA ALA A 322 19.15 32.27 -2.45
C ALA A 322 20.13 32.76 -3.52
N VAL A 323 19.95 34.01 -3.99
CA VAL A 323 20.85 34.63 -4.99
C VAL A 323 22.25 34.86 -4.42
N MET A 324 22.35 35.29 -3.16
CA MET A 324 23.63 35.47 -2.48
C MET A 324 24.40 34.14 -2.42
N LEU A 325 23.77 33.08 -1.91
CA LEU A 325 24.38 31.76 -1.79
C LEU A 325 24.75 31.16 -3.15
N ALA A 326 23.94 31.40 -4.19
CA ALA A 326 24.23 30.95 -5.55
C ALA A 326 25.49 31.62 -6.14
N ASN A 327 25.74 32.90 -5.79
CA ASN A 327 26.89 33.67 -6.28
C ASN A 327 28.17 33.48 -5.45
N GLU A 328 28.10 32.81 -4.30
CA GLU A 328 29.30 32.48 -3.53
C GLU A 328 30.22 31.56 -4.33
N LYS A 329 31.52 31.89 -4.37
CA LYS A 329 32.52 31.04 -4.99
C LYS A 329 32.60 29.71 -4.25
N TYR A 330 32.64 28.62 -5.00
CA TYR A 330 32.82 27.27 -4.48
C TYR A 330 33.95 26.57 -5.22
N ASP A 331 34.56 25.58 -4.57
CA ASP A 331 35.61 24.75 -5.15
C ASP A 331 35.07 23.32 -5.32
N SER A 332 34.92 22.86 -6.57
CA SER A 332 34.38 21.54 -6.91
C SER A 332 35.43 20.43 -7.01
N SER A 333 36.67 20.69 -6.61
CA SER A 333 37.79 19.74 -6.74
C SER A 333 37.60 18.39 -6.03
N ASN A 334 36.74 18.31 -5.02
CA ASN A 334 36.47 17.10 -4.23
C ASN A 334 35.08 16.45 -4.51
N GLY A 335 34.40 16.80 -5.60
CA GLY A 335 33.11 16.21 -6.01
C GLY A 335 31.87 17.06 -5.69
N PRO A 336 30.65 16.53 -5.91
CA PRO A 336 29.39 17.25 -5.71
C PRO A 336 29.22 17.78 -4.27
N ILE A 337 28.91 19.08 -4.12
CA ILE A 337 28.72 19.72 -2.82
C ILE A 337 27.23 19.92 -2.53
N VAL A 338 26.75 19.41 -1.40
CA VAL A 338 25.36 19.61 -0.93
C VAL A 338 25.35 20.46 0.33
N ASN A 339 24.83 21.68 0.24
CA ASN A 339 24.67 22.58 1.38
C ASN A 339 23.19 22.73 1.74
N ILE A 340 22.83 22.43 2.99
CA ILE A 340 21.47 22.55 3.50
C ILE A 340 21.43 23.66 4.55
N TYR A 341 20.61 24.68 4.31
CA TYR A 341 20.42 25.80 5.23
C TYR A 341 19.08 25.69 5.94
N SER A 342 19.10 25.58 7.26
CA SER A 342 17.89 25.48 8.10
C SER A 342 17.23 26.85 8.30
N GLY A 343 15.98 26.87 8.79
CA GLY A 343 15.27 28.11 9.10
C GLY A 343 16.04 29.03 10.06
N ARG A 344 16.85 28.47 10.96
CA ARG A 344 17.74 29.23 11.85
C ARG A 344 18.87 29.90 11.10
N ASP A 345 19.51 29.21 10.16
CA ASP A 345 20.61 29.72 9.35
C ASP A 345 20.11 30.83 8.42
N LEU A 346 18.94 30.61 7.80
CA LEU A 346 18.29 31.58 6.93
C LEU A 346 17.88 32.86 7.70
N THR A 347 17.34 32.72 8.91
CA THR A 347 17.02 33.90 9.75
C THR A 347 18.28 34.67 10.15
N LYS A 348 19.41 33.97 10.36
CA LYS A 348 20.68 34.62 10.68
C LYS A 348 21.24 35.38 9.46
N LEU A 349 21.26 34.75 8.29
CA LEU A 349 21.68 35.37 7.02
C LEU A 349 20.78 36.56 6.65
N ALA A 350 19.46 36.46 6.89
CA ALA A 350 18.54 37.59 6.70
C ALA A 350 18.91 38.80 7.58
N ARG A 351 19.27 38.57 8.85
CA ARG A 351 19.71 39.64 9.77
C ARG A 351 21.04 40.27 9.36
N GLU A 352 21.93 39.50 8.75
CA GLU A 352 23.20 39.99 8.22
C GLU A 352 22.99 40.85 6.97
N LEU A 353 22.08 40.44 6.08
CA LEU A 353 21.67 41.22 4.89
C LEU A 353 21.02 42.58 5.21
N HIS A 354 20.35 42.71 6.36
CA HIS A 354 19.76 43.97 6.81
C HIS A 354 20.75 44.90 7.54
N ARG A 355 21.96 44.43 7.85
CA ARG A 355 23.00 45.18 8.57
C ARG A 355 24.09 45.76 7.66
N GLY A 356 24.23 45.24 6.45
CA GLY A 356 25.08 45.81 5.40
C GLY A 356 24.28 46.74 4.51
#